data_AF-A0A2A5J4P0-F1
#
_entry.id   AF-A0A2A5J4P0-F1
#
_cell.length_a   1.000
_cell.length_b   1.000
_cell.length_c   1.000
_cell.angle_alpha   90.00
_cell.angle_beta   90.00
_cell.angle_gamma   90.00
#
_symmetry.space_group_name_H-M   'P 1'
#
loop_
_entity.id
_entity.type
_entity.pdbx_description
1 polymer ?
#
loop_
_entity_poly.entity_id
_entity_poly.type
_entity_poly.pdbx_seq_one_letter_code
_entity_poly.pdbx_strand_id
1 'polypeptide(L)'
;MSESTHSRIADEALAAELAQAAGAILLGIRAEGLGVDDGRELGRRGDKAADSYILDRLAAERPGDAVLSEESADDRSRLDAARVWIIDPLDGSKEYGLPNHADWAVHVALWERGSGITAAAVAQPALGAVYSSGDEAASVAANSPLRVVVSGSRPPAFTEAVAAELGADVVHMGSAGAKAMAVVRGEVDAYLHAGGQWEWDSAAPVGVAQAAGLHCSRIDGSPLLYNESHPYLPDLVICRPELSESILGAIAKHSTESAVSGRVAMAREYVNALLTHDATKVRFAADAWRVENGQRTGDSGAFISNELEQGQQYRGIVAIRELALREWGESVVARYLLDLGTPGQAPAVTVFVTEYFGIPAGEIESILAIIEPHEDDSKEAGTQ
;
A
#
# COMPACT_ATOMS: atom_id res chain seq x y z
N MET A 1 30.52 19.19 -15.71
CA MET A 1 29.51 18.41 -14.97
C MET A 1 30.25 17.55 -13.96
N SER A 2 29.74 17.42 -12.74
CA SER A 2 30.44 16.73 -11.64
C SER A 2 30.18 15.21 -11.67
N GLU A 3 31.03 14.42 -11.02
CA GLU A 3 30.88 12.96 -10.88
C GLU A 3 29.51 12.55 -10.28
N SER A 4 29.02 13.34 -9.31
CA SER A 4 27.67 13.20 -8.73
C SER A 4 26.55 13.37 -9.76
N THR A 5 26.70 14.29 -10.72
CA THR A 5 25.70 14.51 -11.79
C THR A 5 25.65 13.31 -12.75
N HIS A 6 26.80 12.71 -13.07
CA HIS A 6 26.86 11.53 -13.93
C HIS A 6 26.29 10.28 -13.25
N SER A 7 26.54 10.10 -11.95
CA SER A 7 25.93 9.00 -11.17
C SER A 7 24.41 9.09 -11.16
N ARG A 8 23.85 10.29 -10.91
CA ARG A 8 22.39 10.48 -10.88
C ARG A 8 21.73 10.15 -12.23
N ILE A 9 22.28 10.62 -13.34
CA ILE A 9 21.76 10.31 -14.69
C ILE A 9 21.78 8.79 -14.94
N ALA A 10 22.81 8.09 -14.48
CA ALA A 10 22.90 6.64 -14.62
C ALA A 10 21.87 5.91 -13.75
N ASP A 11 21.58 6.41 -12.55
CA ASP A 11 20.55 5.84 -11.66
C ASP A 11 19.13 6.11 -12.18
N GLU A 12 18.86 7.31 -12.73
CA GLU A 12 17.60 7.66 -13.41
C GLU A 12 17.34 6.74 -14.62
N ALA A 13 18.37 6.53 -15.45
CA ALA A 13 18.30 5.63 -16.59
C ALA A 13 18.04 4.17 -16.15
N LEU A 14 18.76 3.70 -15.11
CA LEU A 14 18.56 2.36 -14.58
C LEU A 14 17.14 2.17 -14.02
N ALA A 15 16.61 3.13 -13.27
CA ALA A 15 15.23 3.07 -12.76
C ALA A 15 14.22 2.89 -13.90
N ALA A 16 14.36 3.68 -14.98
CA ALA A 16 13.49 3.60 -16.15
C ALA A 16 13.61 2.26 -16.88
N GLU A 17 14.84 1.76 -17.08
CA GLU A 17 15.08 0.45 -17.71
C GLU A 17 14.48 -0.71 -16.91
N LEU A 18 14.64 -0.70 -15.59
CA LEU A 18 14.07 -1.71 -14.70
C LEU A 18 12.54 -1.71 -14.77
N ALA A 19 11.92 -0.54 -14.62
CA ALA A 19 10.46 -0.41 -14.68
C ALA A 19 9.91 -0.84 -16.04
N GLN A 20 10.57 -0.45 -17.14
CA GLN A 20 10.17 -0.83 -18.50
C GLN A 20 10.24 -2.35 -18.72
N ALA A 21 11.35 -2.98 -18.32
CA ALA A 21 11.57 -4.39 -18.57
C ALA A 21 10.70 -5.28 -17.68
N ALA A 22 10.52 -4.93 -16.40
CA ALA A 22 9.54 -5.57 -15.53
C ALA A 22 8.12 -5.45 -16.10
N GLY A 23 7.75 -4.27 -16.62
CA GLY A 23 6.49 -4.06 -17.30
C GLY A 23 6.29 -4.95 -18.53
N ALA A 24 7.34 -5.17 -19.33
CA ALA A 24 7.30 -6.08 -20.47
C ALA A 24 7.10 -7.55 -20.05
N ILE A 25 7.74 -7.98 -18.95
CA ILE A 25 7.54 -9.31 -18.35
C ILE A 25 6.07 -9.48 -17.93
N LEU A 26 5.53 -8.50 -17.20
CA LEU A 26 4.13 -8.49 -16.77
C LEU A 26 3.16 -8.58 -17.95
N LEU A 27 3.39 -7.83 -19.03
CA LEU A 27 2.55 -7.94 -20.24
C LEU A 27 2.57 -9.34 -20.84
N GLY A 28 3.72 -10.01 -20.87
CA GLY A 28 3.85 -11.39 -21.36
C GLY A 28 3.06 -12.38 -20.51
N ILE A 29 3.23 -12.31 -19.17
CA ILE A 29 2.50 -13.17 -18.23
C ILE A 29 0.99 -12.93 -18.33
N ARG A 30 0.57 -11.65 -18.36
CA ARG A 30 -0.84 -11.28 -18.49
C ARG A 30 -1.45 -11.80 -19.79
N ALA A 31 -0.74 -11.72 -20.92
CA ALA A 31 -1.24 -12.20 -22.20
C ALA A 31 -1.51 -13.71 -22.21
N GLU A 32 -0.74 -14.49 -21.45
CA GLU A 32 -0.91 -15.94 -21.34
C GLU A 32 -1.96 -16.34 -20.29
N GLY A 33 -2.06 -15.61 -19.18
CA GLY A 33 -2.89 -15.98 -18.03
C GLY A 33 -4.26 -15.32 -17.96
N LEU A 34 -4.49 -14.19 -18.63
CA LEU A 34 -5.75 -13.45 -18.51
C LEU A 34 -6.93 -14.24 -19.09
N GLY A 35 -7.95 -14.49 -18.26
CA GLY A 35 -9.11 -15.31 -18.61
C GLY A 35 -8.87 -16.83 -18.56
N VAL A 36 -7.66 -17.24 -18.20
CA VAL A 36 -7.28 -18.65 -17.96
C VAL A 36 -7.07 -18.89 -16.47
N ASP A 37 -6.24 -18.06 -15.85
CA ASP A 37 -5.93 -18.08 -14.42
C ASP A 37 -7.01 -17.33 -13.63
N ASP A 38 -7.12 -17.68 -12.34
CA ASP A 38 -7.76 -16.78 -11.38
C ASP A 38 -6.96 -15.47 -11.28
N GLY A 39 -7.64 -14.33 -11.17
CA GLY A 39 -6.99 -13.02 -11.18
C GLY A 39 -5.95 -12.83 -10.07
N ARG A 40 -6.15 -13.44 -8.89
CA ARG A 40 -5.18 -13.37 -7.78
C ARG A 40 -3.94 -14.20 -8.09
N GLU A 41 -4.10 -15.40 -8.64
CA GLU A 41 -2.97 -16.25 -9.05
C GLU A 41 -2.17 -15.60 -10.19
N LEU A 42 -2.86 -14.93 -11.13
CA LEU A 42 -2.22 -14.16 -12.18
C LEU A 42 -1.37 -13.02 -11.62
N GLY A 43 -1.91 -12.25 -10.67
CA GLY A 43 -1.18 -11.22 -9.92
C GLY A 43 0.07 -11.79 -9.27
N ARG A 44 -0.08 -12.81 -8.43
CA ARG A 44 1.01 -13.48 -7.71
C ARG A 44 2.14 -13.99 -8.62
N ARG A 45 1.80 -14.50 -9.81
CA ARG A 45 2.79 -14.90 -10.83
C ARG A 45 3.52 -13.69 -11.41
N GLY A 46 2.79 -12.61 -11.67
CA GLY A 46 3.32 -11.33 -12.15
C GLY A 46 4.28 -10.71 -11.13
N ASP A 47 3.81 -10.52 -9.90
CA ASP A 47 4.56 -9.98 -8.76
C ASP A 47 5.91 -10.70 -8.62
N LYS A 48 5.87 -12.03 -8.46
CA LYS A 48 7.06 -12.86 -8.27
C LYS A 48 8.07 -12.74 -9.42
N ALA A 49 7.59 -12.70 -10.67
CA ALA A 49 8.46 -12.66 -11.83
C ALA A 49 9.11 -11.29 -12.03
N ALA A 50 8.33 -10.22 -11.81
CA ALA A 50 8.83 -8.85 -11.85
C ALA A 50 9.83 -8.60 -10.71
N ASP A 51 9.52 -9.04 -9.49
CA ASP A 51 10.40 -8.89 -8.32
C ASP A 51 11.75 -9.57 -8.55
N SER A 52 11.72 -10.86 -8.93
CA SER A 52 12.94 -11.63 -9.20
C SER A 52 13.83 -10.94 -10.25
N TYR A 53 13.22 -10.42 -11.31
CA TYR A 53 13.95 -9.72 -12.36
C TYR A 53 14.62 -8.43 -11.84
N ILE A 54 13.88 -7.59 -11.12
CA ILE A 54 14.39 -6.33 -10.60
C ILE A 54 15.52 -6.58 -9.59
N LEU A 55 15.33 -7.53 -8.67
CA LEU A 55 16.33 -7.91 -7.67
C LEU A 55 17.63 -8.43 -8.31
N ASP A 56 17.53 -9.33 -9.28
CA ASP A 56 18.71 -9.88 -9.98
C ASP A 56 19.49 -8.79 -10.71
N ARG A 57 18.79 -7.86 -11.37
CA ARG A 57 19.41 -6.72 -12.06
C ARG A 57 20.09 -5.77 -11.08
N LEU A 58 19.43 -5.41 -9.98
CA LEU A 58 19.98 -4.53 -8.95
C LEU A 58 21.21 -5.17 -8.28
N ALA A 59 21.16 -6.47 -7.97
CA ALA A 59 22.31 -7.19 -7.42
C ALA A 59 23.52 -7.19 -8.37
N ALA A 60 23.29 -7.26 -9.69
CA ALA A 60 24.35 -7.22 -10.69
C ALA A 60 24.93 -5.82 -10.92
N GLU A 61 24.08 -4.78 -10.95
CA GLU A 61 24.46 -3.43 -11.38
C GLU A 61 24.71 -2.46 -10.23
N ARG A 62 24.12 -2.71 -9.07
CA ARG A 62 24.25 -1.93 -7.83
C ARG A 62 24.43 -2.85 -6.62
N PRO A 63 25.46 -3.72 -6.60
CA PRO A 63 25.68 -4.70 -5.53
C PRO A 63 25.92 -4.10 -4.13
N GLY A 64 26.15 -2.78 -4.04
CA GLY A 64 26.34 -2.07 -2.77
C GLY A 64 25.10 -1.33 -2.26
N ASP A 65 24.02 -1.28 -3.05
CA ASP A 65 22.77 -0.64 -2.66
C ASP A 65 21.85 -1.68 -1.98
N ALA A 66 21.10 -1.28 -0.96
CA ALA A 66 20.08 -2.14 -0.37
C ALA A 66 18.77 -2.07 -1.16
N VAL A 67 17.84 -2.99 -0.93
CA VAL A 67 16.53 -3.01 -1.58
C VAL A 67 15.43 -3.20 -0.55
N LEU A 68 14.36 -2.43 -0.68
CA LEU A 68 13.06 -2.62 -0.03
C LEU A 68 12.05 -2.94 -1.12
N SER A 69 11.56 -4.18 -1.16
CA SER A 69 10.53 -4.63 -2.09
C SER A 69 9.26 -5.00 -1.35
N GLU A 70 8.09 -4.72 -1.95
CA GLU A 70 6.81 -5.25 -1.49
C GLU A 70 6.83 -6.77 -1.33
N GLU A 71 7.45 -7.47 -2.29
CA GLU A 71 7.37 -8.92 -2.47
C GLU A 71 8.44 -9.71 -1.70
N SER A 72 9.40 -9.01 -1.08
CA SER A 72 10.48 -9.63 -0.33
C SER A 72 10.41 -9.28 1.16
N ALA A 73 10.82 -10.24 2.00
CA ALA A 73 10.96 -10.01 3.43
C ALA A 73 12.00 -8.90 3.68
N ASP A 74 11.70 -7.99 4.60
CA ASP A 74 12.61 -6.90 4.97
C ASP A 74 13.58 -7.37 6.06
N ASP A 75 14.82 -7.70 5.67
CA ASP A 75 15.88 -8.09 6.62
C ASP A 75 16.45 -6.91 7.44
N ARG A 76 15.91 -5.70 7.23
CA ARG A 76 16.27 -4.43 7.87
C ARG A 76 17.67 -3.91 7.59
N SER A 77 18.48 -4.59 6.77
CA SER A 77 19.84 -4.12 6.41
C SER A 77 19.82 -2.75 5.71
N ARG A 78 18.71 -2.40 5.06
CA ARG A 78 18.46 -1.10 4.43
C ARG A 78 18.54 0.10 5.39
N LEU A 79 18.30 -0.09 6.68
CA LEU A 79 18.30 1.02 7.65
C LEU A 79 19.73 1.57 7.87
N ASP A 80 20.74 0.72 7.73
CA ASP A 80 22.15 1.11 7.81
C ASP A 80 22.73 1.54 6.46
N ALA A 81 22.04 1.27 5.35
CA ALA A 81 22.47 1.61 4.00
C ALA A 81 22.35 3.10 3.69
N ALA A 82 23.29 3.62 2.88
CA ALA A 82 23.24 4.99 2.39
C ALA A 82 22.33 5.14 1.16
N ARG A 83 22.09 4.04 0.44
CA ARG A 83 21.36 3.97 -0.82
C ARG A 83 20.41 2.77 -0.77
N VAL A 84 19.14 3.00 -1.03
CA VAL A 84 18.08 1.98 -0.95
C VAL A 84 17.17 2.09 -2.16
N TRP A 85 17.06 1.02 -2.94
CA TRP A 85 16.04 0.92 -3.97
C TRP A 85 14.71 0.52 -3.32
N ILE A 86 13.67 1.31 -3.51
CA ILE A 86 12.31 1.04 -3.01
C ILE A 86 11.46 0.69 -4.22
N ILE A 87 10.96 -0.54 -4.28
CA ILE A 87 10.33 -1.09 -5.47
C ILE A 87 8.96 -1.69 -5.17
N ASP A 88 8.04 -1.48 -6.10
CA ASP A 88 6.75 -2.16 -6.20
C ASP A 88 6.74 -2.88 -7.55
N PRO A 89 6.96 -4.20 -7.58
CA PRO A 89 7.06 -4.95 -8.82
C PRO A 89 5.77 -4.93 -9.65
N LEU A 90 4.61 -4.76 -9.01
CA LEU A 90 3.30 -4.64 -9.66
C LEU A 90 2.28 -3.95 -8.72
N ASP A 91 2.16 -2.64 -8.88
CA ASP A 91 1.15 -1.85 -8.18
C ASP A 91 -0.20 -1.99 -8.90
N GLY A 92 -1.23 -2.37 -8.15
CA GLY A 92 -2.57 -2.64 -8.69
C GLY A 92 -2.73 -4.06 -9.22
N SER A 93 -2.23 -5.08 -8.51
CA SER A 93 -2.34 -6.50 -8.88
C SER A 93 -3.79 -6.94 -9.11
N LYS A 94 -4.77 -6.31 -8.44
CA LYS A 94 -6.20 -6.49 -8.71
C LYS A 94 -6.57 -6.04 -10.12
N GLU A 95 -6.25 -4.81 -10.49
CA GLU A 95 -6.53 -4.26 -11.83
C GLU A 95 -5.75 -5.03 -12.92
N TYR A 96 -4.53 -5.46 -12.63
CA TYR A 96 -3.76 -6.34 -13.50
C TYR A 96 -4.47 -7.68 -13.78
N GLY A 97 -5.07 -8.29 -12.76
CA GLY A 97 -5.83 -9.55 -12.87
C GLY A 97 -7.18 -9.43 -13.59
N LEU A 98 -7.66 -8.22 -13.91
CA LEU A 98 -8.96 -7.98 -14.54
C LEU A 98 -8.83 -7.65 -16.04
N PRO A 99 -9.77 -8.09 -16.90
CA PRO A 99 -9.77 -7.73 -18.31
C PRO A 99 -10.12 -6.26 -18.53
N ASN A 100 -9.59 -5.65 -19.60
CA ASN A 100 -9.84 -4.25 -20.00
C ASN A 100 -9.41 -3.18 -18.99
N HIS A 101 -8.60 -3.54 -17.99
CA HIS A 101 -7.97 -2.60 -17.08
C HIS A 101 -6.55 -2.25 -17.52
N ALA A 102 -6.21 -0.96 -17.43
CA ALA A 102 -4.91 -0.40 -17.78
C ALA A 102 -4.26 0.39 -16.62
N ASP A 103 -4.96 0.47 -15.49
CA ASP A 103 -4.60 1.20 -14.28
C ASP A 103 -3.84 0.32 -13.29
N TRP A 104 -2.68 -0.16 -13.73
CA TRP A 104 -1.66 -0.86 -12.94
C TRP A 104 -0.26 -0.41 -13.40
N ALA A 105 0.73 -0.54 -12.53
CA ALA A 105 2.04 0.07 -12.71
C ALA A 105 3.20 -0.80 -12.19
N VAL A 106 4.43 -0.35 -12.45
CA VAL A 106 5.66 -0.83 -11.79
C VAL A 106 6.36 0.39 -11.21
N HIS A 107 6.79 0.33 -9.95
CA HIS A 107 7.51 1.40 -9.28
C HIS A 107 8.96 1.02 -9.04
N VAL A 108 9.88 1.90 -9.45
CA VAL A 108 11.30 1.77 -9.13
C VAL A 108 11.83 3.11 -8.68
N ALA A 109 12.20 3.22 -7.41
CA ALA A 109 12.80 4.43 -6.86
C ALA A 109 14.14 4.13 -6.18
N LEU A 110 15.05 5.09 -6.23
CA LEU A 110 16.26 5.11 -5.44
C LEU A 110 16.13 6.22 -4.38
N TRP A 111 16.25 5.82 -3.13
CA TRP A 111 16.41 6.70 -1.99
C TRP A 111 17.89 6.81 -1.59
N GLU A 112 18.33 8.02 -1.23
CA GLU A 112 19.66 8.28 -0.69
C GLU A 112 19.59 9.05 0.62
N ARG A 113 20.40 8.62 1.60
CA ARG A 113 20.43 9.22 2.94
C ARG A 113 20.74 10.71 2.86
N GLY A 114 19.84 11.51 3.44
CA GLY A 114 19.95 12.97 3.48
C GLY A 114 19.53 13.68 2.19
N SER A 115 19.23 12.95 1.11
CA SER A 115 18.75 13.53 -0.15
C SER A 115 17.31 13.12 -0.50
N GLY A 116 16.78 12.04 0.10
CA GLY A 116 15.45 11.54 -0.22
C GLY A 116 15.47 10.74 -1.53
N ILE A 117 14.41 10.81 -2.33
CA ILE A 117 14.33 10.12 -3.62
C ILE A 117 15.16 10.89 -4.66
N THR A 118 16.19 10.25 -5.22
CA THR A 118 17.12 10.90 -6.17
C THR A 118 17.01 10.38 -7.59
N ALA A 119 16.43 9.19 -7.78
CA ALA A 119 16.03 8.65 -9.07
C ALA A 119 14.71 7.89 -8.91
N ALA A 120 13.81 7.99 -9.89
CA ALA A 120 12.55 7.29 -9.88
C ALA A 120 12.02 7.01 -11.29
N ALA A 121 11.29 5.92 -11.44
CA ALA A 121 10.51 5.62 -12.62
C ALA A 121 9.21 4.90 -12.28
N VAL A 122 8.16 5.23 -13.03
CA VAL A 122 6.86 4.55 -13.01
C VAL A 122 6.55 4.07 -14.41
N ALA A 123 6.45 2.75 -14.61
CA ALA A 123 5.94 2.20 -15.86
C ALA A 123 4.43 2.00 -15.77
N GLN A 124 3.70 2.33 -16.85
CA GLN A 124 2.31 1.93 -17.07
C GLN A 124 2.24 1.05 -18.32
N PRO A 125 2.52 -0.26 -18.18
CA PRO A 125 2.82 -1.10 -19.34
C PRO A 125 1.64 -1.25 -20.30
N ALA A 126 0.41 -1.30 -19.78
CA ALA A 126 -0.80 -1.34 -20.60
C ALA A 126 -1.00 -0.08 -21.47
N LEU A 127 -0.39 1.05 -21.09
CA LEU A 127 -0.39 2.30 -21.87
C LEU A 127 0.86 2.46 -22.73
N GLY A 128 1.84 1.54 -22.64
CA GLY A 128 3.11 1.63 -23.35
C GLY A 128 3.97 2.82 -22.91
N ALA A 129 3.83 3.27 -21.66
CA ALA A 129 4.49 4.47 -21.14
C ALA A 129 5.41 4.16 -19.95
N VAL A 130 6.50 4.92 -19.85
CA VAL A 130 7.40 4.97 -18.69
C VAL A 130 7.67 6.45 -18.40
N TYR A 131 7.50 6.84 -17.15
CA TYR A 131 7.77 8.19 -16.66
C TYR A 131 8.97 8.13 -15.74
N SER A 132 9.90 9.06 -15.86
CA SER A 132 11.15 9.09 -15.10
C SER A 132 11.35 10.45 -14.43
N SER A 133 12.05 10.46 -13.30
CA SER A 133 12.53 11.70 -12.68
C SER A 133 13.60 12.43 -13.51
N GLY A 134 14.14 11.78 -14.55
CA GLY A 134 15.01 12.40 -15.54
C GLY A 134 14.27 13.12 -16.68
N ASP A 135 12.94 13.02 -16.75
CA ASP A 135 12.14 13.64 -17.81
C ASP A 135 12.01 15.16 -17.62
N GLU A 136 11.83 15.89 -18.72
CA GLU A 136 11.53 17.32 -18.66
C GLU A 136 10.08 17.55 -18.17
N ALA A 137 9.93 18.45 -17.19
CA ALA A 137 8.62 18.83 -16.68
C ALA A 137 7.74 19.45 -17.77
N ALA A 138 6.58 18.83 -18.02
CA ALA A 138 5.58 19.36 -18.93
C ALA A 138 4.66 20.36 -18.21
N SER A 139 4.53 21.58 -18.75
CA SER A 139 3.54 22.54 -18.25
C SER A 139 2.16 22.21 -18.82
N VAL A 140 1.29 21.60 -18.01
CA VAL A 140 -0.11 21.33 -18.38
C VAL A 140 -1.03 22.36 -17.75
N ALA A 141 -2.09 22.79 -18.45
CA ALA A 141 -3.10 23.69 -17.90
C ALA A 141 -4.00 22.95 -16.89
N ALA A 142 -4.55 23.66 -15.91
CA ALA A 142 -5.53 23.10 -14.98
C ALA A 142 -6.83 22.74 -15.70
N ASN A 143 -7.52 21.70 -15.19
CA ASN A 143 -8.84 21.33 -15.70
C ASN A 143 -9.92 22.33 -15.23
N SER A 144 -11.02 22.38 -15.97
CA SER A 144 -12.22 23.16 -15.60
C SER A 144 -13.48 22.35 -15.93
N PRO A 145 -14.19 21.79 -14.94
CA PRO A 145 -13.90 21.86 -13.50
C PRO A 145 -12.60 21.13 -13.12
N LEU A 146 -12.09 21.41 -11.91
CA LEU A 146 -10.95 20.67 -11.34
C LEU A 146 -11.30 19.18 -11.21
N ARG A 147 -10.30 18.31 -11.17
CA ARG A 147 -10.49 16.87 -11.04
C ARG A 147 -9.57 16.30 -9.96
N VAL A 148 -10.15 15.60 -8.99
CA VAL A 148 -9.43 14.95 -7.90
C VAL A 148 -9.53 13.45 -8.07
N VAL A 149 -8.40 12.76 -8.20
CA VAL A 149 -8.35 11.30 -8.25
C VAL A 149 -8.15 10.71 -6.87
N VAL A 150 -8.85 9.61 -6.58
CA VAL A 150 -8.75 8.82 -5.36
C VAL A 150 -8.79 7.32 -5.68
N SER A 151 -8.47 6.47 -4.70
CA SER A 151 -8.59 5.02 -4.84
C SER A 151 -10.02 4.62 -5.23
N GLY A 152 -10.16 3.71 -6.20
CA GLY A 152 -11.45 3.11 -6.55
C GLY A 152 -12.01 2.17 -5.47
N SER A 153 -11.15 1.61 -4.60
CA SER A 153 -11.57 0.67 -3.56
C SER A 153 -11.68 1.30 -2.17
N ARG A 154 -10.85 2.31 -1.87
CA ARG A 154 -10.72 2.89 -0.53
C ARG A 154 -10.52 4.41 -0.60
N PRO A 155 -11.51 5.18 -1.08
CA PRO A 155 -11.41 6.62 -1.09
C PRO A 155 -11.38 7.18 0.35
N PRO A 156 -10.59 8.23 0.65
CA PRO A 156 -10.62 8.91 1.95
C PRO A 156 -12.02 9.41 2.32
N ALA A 157 -12.41 9.32 3.59
CA ALA A 157 -13.73 9.77 4.05
C ALA A 157 -14.00 11.26 3.78
N PHE A 158 -12.96 12.09 3.75
CA PHE A 158 -13.06 13.53 3.47
C PHE A 158 -13.17 13.88 1.99
N THR A 159 -13.05 12.91 1.06
CA THR A 159 -12.92 13.16 -0.38
C THR A 159 -14.04 14.03 -0.94
N GLU A 160 -15.30 13.65 -0.71
CA GLU A 160 -16.46 14.36 -1.27
C GLU A 160 -16.57 15.80 -0.75
N ALA A 161 -16.26 16.01 0.53
CA ALA A 161 -16.29 17.34 1.14
C ALA A 161 -15.17 18.25 0.60
N VAL A 162 -13.97 17.70 0.41
CA VAL A 162 -12.84 18.41 -0.20
C VAL A 162 -13.14 18.74 -1.67
N ALA A 163 -13.63 17.78 -2.45
CA ALA A 163 -13.98 17.99 -3.86
C ALA A 163 -15.07 19.05 -4.03
N ALA A 164 -16.12 19.02 -3.21
CA ALA A 164 -17.19 20.02 -3.22
C ALA A 164 -16.67 21.43 -2.89
N GLU A 165 -15.74 21.57 -1.93
CA GLU A 165 -15.14 22.86 -1.57
C GLU A 165 -14.26 23.43 -2.68
N LEU A 166 -13.57 22.56 -3.42
CA LEU A 166 -12.73 22.94 -4.56
C LEU A 166 -13.53 23.15 -5.85
N GLY A 167 -14.80 22.76 -5.89
CA GLY A 167 -15.58 22.69 -7.14
C GLY A 167 -14.99 21.68 -8.13
N ALA A 168 -14.51 20.55 -7.61
CA ALA A 168 -13.83 19.52 -8.38
C ALA A 168 -14.70 18.27 -8.57
N ASP A 169 -14.49 17.57 -9.68
CA ASP A 169 -15.04 16.23 -9.94
C ASP A 169 -14.15 15.15 -9.32
N VAL A 170 -14.76 14.14 -8.68
CA VAL A 170 -14.03 12.98 -8.16
C VAL A 170 -13.85 11.93 -9.25
N VAL A 171 -12.62 11.46 -9.42
CA VAL A 171 -12.24 10.38 -10.34
C VAL A 171 -11.75 9.19 -9.52
N HIS A 172 -12.24 8.00 -9.83
CA HIS A 172 -11.79 6.76 -9.19
C HIS A 172 -10.85 5.99 -10.11
N MET A 173 -9.73 5.52 -9.57
CA MET A 173 -8.73 4.75 -10.32
C MET A 173 -8.01 3.75 -9.41
N GLY A 174 -7.68 2.57 -9.94
CA GLY A 174 -6.74 1.61 -9.32
C GLY A 174 -5.32 2.16 -9.26
N SER A 175 -4.37 1.41 -8.69
CA SER A 175 -2.91 1.69 -8.66
C SER A 175 -2.46 3.09 -8.16
N ALA A 176 -1.64 3.15 -7.13
CA ALA A 176 -1.05 4.41 -6.67
C ALA A 176 -0.26 5.11 -7.80
N GLY A 177 0.52 4.37 -8.59
CA GLY A 177 1.26 4.86 -9.74
C GLY A 177 0.37 5.41 -10.84
N ALA A 178 -0.70 4.70 -11.21
CA ALA A 178 -1.64 5.17 -12.24
C ALA A 178 -2.27 6.52 -11.86
N LYS A 179 -2.67 6.68 -10.58
CA LYS A 179 -3.22 7.92 -10.05
C LYS A 179 -2.23 9.08 -10.08
N ALA A 180 -1.01 8.85 -9.60
CA ALA A 180 0.02 9.88 -9.62
C ALA A 180 0.38 10.29 -11.05
N MET A 181 0.52 9.33 -11.97
CA MET A 181 0.87 9.63 -13.36
C MET A 181 -0.27 10.32 -14.11
N ALA A 182 -1.52 10.11 -13.71
CA ALA A 182 -2.65 10.92 -14.21
C ALA A 182 -2.51 12.40 -13.82
N VAL A 183 -1.95 12.72 -12.65
CA VAL A 183 -1.60 14.10 -12.28
C VAL A 183 -0.43 14.62 -13.12
N VAL A 184 0.63 13.83 -13.30
CA VAL A 184 1.80 14.19 -14.13
C VAL A 184 1.40 14.49 -15.57
N ARG A 185 0.47 13.72 -16.15
CA ARG A 185 -0.10 13.97 -17.48
C ARG A 185 -1.11 15.12 -17.52
N GLY A 186 -1.54 15.64 -16.37
CA GLY A 186 -2.58 16.66 -16.23
C GLY A 186 -3.98 16.20 -16.62
N GLU A 187 -4.24 14.88 -16.63
CA GLU A 187 -5.59 14.32 -16.78
C GLU A 187 -6.48 14.64 -15.58
N VAL A 188 -5.85 14.78 -14.41
CA VAL A 188 -6.44 15.22 -13.15
C VAL A 188 -5.50 16.23 -12.48
N ASP A 189 -6.01 16.99 -11.52
CA ASP A 189 -5.26 18.09 -10.89
C ASP A 189 -4.70 17.74 -9.51
N ALA A 190 -5.25 16.71 -8.86
CA ALA A 190 -4.77 16.22 -7.58
C ALA A 190 -5.05 14.73 -7.39
N TYR A 191 -4.16 14.04 -6.68
CA TYR A 191 -4.33 12.71 -6.13
C TYR A 191 -4.32 12.82 -4.61
N LEU A 192 -5.41 12.38 -3.97
CA LEU A 192 -5.53 12.29 -2.51
C LEU A 192 -5.58 10.82 -2.08
N HIS A 193 -4.81 10.49 -1.04
CA HIS A 193 -4.86 9.18 -0.40
C HIS A 193 -4.82 9.31 1.11
N ALA A 194 -5.53 8.42 1.80
CA ALA A 194 -5.52 8.26 3.24
C ALA A 194 -6.08 6.87 3.59
N GLY A 195 -5.74 6.38 4.78
CA GLY A 195 -6.20 5.08 5.27
C GLY A 195 -5.27 3.91 4.95
N GLY A 196 -4.08 4.19 4.39
CA GLY A 196 -2.97 3.25 4.38
C GLY A 196 -2.36 2.93 3.04
N GLN A 197 -1.04 3.07 3.02
CA GLN A 197 -0.13 2.80 1.91
C GLN A 197 1.25 2.50 2.49
N TRP A 198 2.12 1.97 1.66
CA TRP A 198 3.50 1.66 1.95
C TRP A 198 4.44 2.62 1.23
N GLU A 199 5.72 2.56 1.60
CA GLU A 199 6.74 3.35 0.93
C GLU A 199 6.85 2.99 -0.56
N TRP A 200 6.75 1.71 -0.93
CA TRP A 200 6.81 1.26 -2.34
C TRP A 200 5.62 1.72 -3.18
N ASP A 201 4.44 1.89 -2.59
CA ASP A 201 3.27 2.45 -3.28
C ASP A 201 3.51 3.90 -3.77
N SER A 202 4.39 4.65 -3.09
CA SER A 202 4.51 6.11 -3.28
C SER A 202 5.89 6.62 -3.66
N ALA A 203 6.97 5.90 -3.35
CA ALA A 203 8.35 6.38 -3.54
C ALA A 203 8.63 6.78 -5.00
N ALA A 204 8.34 5.90 -5.96
CA ALA A 204 8.57 6.23 -7.38
C ALA A 204 7.54 7.24 -7.92
N PRO A 205 6.23 7.09 -7.65
CA PRO A 205 5.23 8.10 -7.99
C PRO A 205 5.57 9.52 -7.52
N VAL A 206 6.03 9.66 -6.28
CA VAL A 206 6.42 10.95 -5.69
C VAL A 206 7.72 11.46 -6.30
N GLY A 207 8.73 10.62 -6.50
CA GLY A 207 9.97 11.02 -7.15
C GLY A 207 9.75 11.58 -8.56
N VAL A 208 8.91 10.92 -9.36
CA VAL A 208 8.54 11.40 -10.69
C VAL A 208 7.70 12.69 -10.60
N ALA A 209 6.71 12.75 -9.70
CA ALA A 209 5.87 13.94 -9.54
C ALA A 209 6.65 15.18 -9.08
N GLN A 210 7.59 15.03 -8.14
CA GLN A 210 8.47 16.10 -7.69
C GLN A 210 9.38 16.59 -8.80
N ALA A 211 9.96 15.68 -9.60
CA ALA A 211 10.77 16.05 -10.77
C ALA A 211 9.94 16.80 -11.84
N ALA A 212 8.65 16.47 -11.98
CA ALA A 212 7.69 17.19 -12.81
C ALA A 212 7.25 18.55 -12.22
N GLY A 213 7.76 18.93 -11.05
CA GLY A 213 7.46 20.21 -10.39
C GLY A 213 6.12 20.25 -9.66
N LEU A 214 5.53 19.08 -9.36
CA LEU A 214 4.28 18.98 -8.60
C LEU A 214 4.54 19.11 -7.09
N HIS A 215 3.49 19.48 -6.35
CA HIS A 215 3.48 19.43 -4.90
C HIS A 215 3.29 17.98 -4.44
N CYS A 216 4.09 17.54 -3.48
CA CYS A 216 3.98 16.21 -2.86
C CYS A 216 4.18 16.34 -1.35
N SER A 217 3.19 15.92 -0.56
CA SER A 217 3.26 15.94 0.90
C SER A 217 2.38 14.87 1.51
N ARG A 218 2.46 14.72 2.84
CA ARG A 218 1.40 14.13 3.66
C ARG A 218 0.15 15.02 3.64
N ILE A 219 -0.99 14.50 4.08
CA ILE A 219 -2.26 15.25 4.09
C ILE A 219 -2.28 16.41 5.09
N ASP A 220 -1.35 16.42 6.04
CA ASP A 220 -1.11 17.53 6.98
C ASP A 220 -0.08 18.55 6.47
N GLY A 221 0.46 18.34 5.26
CA GLY A 221 1.46 19.19 4.63
C GLY A 221 2.92 18.86 5.02
N SER A 222 3.14 17.90 5.93
CA SER A 222 4.50 17.47 6.28
C SER A 222 5.18 16.71 5.13
N PRO A 223 6.53 16.68 5.09
CA PRO A 223 7.26 15.94 4.06
C PRO A 223 6.96 14.43 4.09
N LEU A 224 6.98 13.81 2.92
CA LEU A 224 6.97 12.35 2.77
C LEU A 224 8.37 11.82 3.09
N LEU A 225 8.46 10.91 4.07
CA LEU A 225 9.72 10.29 4.50
C LEU A 225 9.75 8.83 4.01
N TYR A 226 10.96 8.37 3.73
CA TYR A 226 11.23 7.06 3.14
C TYR A 226 12.47 6.44 3.77
N ASN A 227 12.61 5.13 3.61
CA ASN A 227 13.52 4.26 4.33
C ASN A 227 13.33 4.32 5.86
N GLU A 228 12.09 4.49 6.30
CA GLU A 228 11.74 4.48 7.73
C GLU A 228 11.79 3.05 8.27
N SER A 229 12.03 2.92 9.57
CA SER A 229 12.03 1.62 10.25
C SER A 229 10.73 0.84 10.01
N HIS A 230 9.60 1.55 9.99
CA HIS A 230 8.32 1.04 9.55
C HIS A 230 7.97 1.67 8.19
N PRO A 231 7.97 0.90 7.10
CA PRO A 231 7.82 1.46 5.74
C PRO A 231 6.36 1.77 5.38
N TYR A 232 5.55 2.18 6.36
CA TYR A 232 4.14 2.53 6.15
C TYR A 232 3.98 4.04 6.05
N LEU A 233 3.30 4.46 4.99
CA LEU A 233 3.04 5.84 4.66
C LEU A 233 1.52 5.99 4.46
N PRO A 234 0.76 6.43 5.48
CA PRO A 234 -0.69 6.22 5.51
C PRO A 234 -1.48 7.03 4.48
N ASP A 235 -0.91 8.14 4.05
CA ASP A 235 -1.63 9.20 3.38
C ASP A 235 -0.66 10.06 2.57
N LEU A 236 -1.17 10.66 1.50
CA LEU A 236 -0.41 11.59 0.67
C LEU A 236 -1.34 12.53 -0.11
N VAL A 237 -0.74 13.61 -0.59
CA VAL A 237 -1.28 14.55 -1.57
C VAL A 237 -0.23 14.72 -2.65
N ILE A 238 -0.60 14.45 -3.90
CA ILE A 238 0.15 14.87 -5.09
C ILE A 238 -0.74 15.81 -5.88
N CYS A 239 -0.34 17.06 -6.09
CA CYS A 239 -1.18 18.01 -6.81
C CYS A 239 -0.37 19.10 -7.52
N ARG A 240 -1.07 19.87 -8.34
CA ARG A 240 -0.51 21.11 -8.91
C ARG A 240 -0.11 22.07 -7.78
N PRO A 241 1.07 22.72 -7.84
CA PRO A 241 1.56 23.57 -6.74
C PRO A 241 0.58 24.65 -6.30
N GLU A 242 -0.11 25.28 -7.25
CA GLU A 242 -1.10 26.33 -7.01
C GLU A 242 -2.37 25.86 -6.28
N LEU A 243 -2.61 24.54 -6.19
CA LEU A 243 -3.76 23.95 -5.49
C LEU A 243 -3.42 23.47 -4.07
N SER A 244 -2.14 23.38 -3.71
CA SER A 244 -1.67 22.74 -2.48
C SER A 244 -2.29 23.34 -1.22
N GLU A 245 -2.22 24.67 -1.04
CA GLU A 245 -2.78 25.35 0.13
C GLU A 245 -4.29 25.16 0.27
N SER A 246 -5.04 25.22 -0.85
CA SER A 246 -6.49 25.07 -0.83
C SER A 246 -6.90 23.63 -0.53
N ILE A 247 -6.20 22.64 -1.09
CA ILE A 247 -6.42 21.22 -0.81
C ILE A 247 -6.12 20.91 0.66
N LEU A 248 -4.96 21.31 1.17
CA LEU A 248 -4.56 21.05 2.55
C LEU A 248 -5.49 21.75 3.55
N GLY A 249 -5.91 22.98 3.26
CA GLY A 249 -6.90 23.70 4.06
C GLY A 249 -8.27 23.01 4.10
N ALA A 250 -8.75 22.51 2.95
CA ALA A 250 -9.98 21.75 2.87
C ALA A 250 -9.88 20.41 3.61
N ILE A 251 -8.76 19.69 3.47
CA ILE A 251 -8.51 18.46 4.22
C ILE A 251 -8.54 18.76 5.72
N ALA A 252 -7.77 19.72 6.21
CA ALA A 252 -7.70 20.05 7.64
C ALA A 252 -9.08 20.40 8.25
N LYS A 253 -9.98 20.98 7.45
CA LYS A 253 -11.34 21.31 7.85
C LYS A 253 -12.28 20.09 7.90
N HIS A 254 -12.08 19.12 7.02
CA HIS A 254 -12.98 17.96 6.84
C HIS A 254 -12.42 16.65 7.37
N SER A 255 -11.13 16.59 7.71
CA SER A 255 -10.48 15.43 8.33
C SER A 255 -10.85 15.36 9.81
N THR A 256 -11.69 14.40 10.18
CA THR A 256 -12.09 14.16 11.59
C THR A 256 -11.28 13.06 12.26
N GLU A 257 -10.34 12.40 11.56
CA GLU A 257 -9.49 11.36 12.13
C GLU A 257 -8.05 11.88 12.36
N SER A 258 -7.51 11.58 13.55
CA SER A 258 -6.07 11.76 13.82
C SER A 258 -5.27 10.79 12.97
N ALA A 259 -4.10 11.23 12.47
CA ALA A 259 -3.19 10.37 11.69
C ALA A 259 -2.92 9.05 12.44
N VAL A 260 -3.26 7.94 11.80
CA VAL A 260 -3.08 6.59 12.34
C VAL A 260 -1.62 6.17 12.11
N SER A 261 -0.94 5.67 13.14
CA SER A 261 0.43 5.17 12.97
C SER A 261 0.48 3.91 12.12
N GLY A 262 1.65 3.61 11.54
CA GLY A 262 1.81 2.40 10.73
C GLY A 262 1.52 1.11 11.46
N ARG A 263 1.87 1.02 12.75
CA ARG A 263 1.59 -0.18 13.53
C ARG A 263 0.09 -0.39 13.67
N VAL A 264 -0.65 0.67 13.98
CA VAL A 264 -2.11 0.60 14.13
C VAL A 264 -2.76 0.23 12.81
N ALA A 265 -2.24 0.73 11.70
CA ALA A 265 -2.72 0.34 10.40
C ALA A 265 -2.42 -1.11 10.03
N MET A 266 -1.21 -1.62 10.28
CA MET A 266 -0.87 -3.03 10.05
C MET A 266 -1.76 -3.96 10.88
N ALA A 267 -1.97 -3.66 12.16
CA ALA A 267 -2.93 -4.38 12.99
C ALA A 267 -4.37 -4.29 12.43
N ARG A 268 -4.76 -3.13 11.88
CA ARG A 268 -6.07 -2.96 11.23
C ARG A 268 -6.19 -3.78 9.95
N GLU A 269 -5.15 -3.83 9.11
CA GLU A 269 -5.14 -4.64 7.89
C GLU A 269 -5.24 -6.13 8.23
N TYR A 270 -4.55 -6.59 9.28
CA TYR A 270 -4.74 -7.95 9.80
C TYR A 270 -6.20 -8.22 10.19
N VAL A 271 -6.80 -7.34 10.99
CA VAL A 271 -8.19 -7.51 11.43
C VAL A 271 -9.16 -7.46 10.24
N ASN A 272 -8.90 -6.61 9.23
CA ASN A 272 -9.68 -6.60 7.99
C ASN A 272 -9.54 -7.91 7.21
N ALA A 273 -8.33 -8.47 7.14
CA ALA A 273 -8.05 -9.72 6.43
C ALA A 273 -8.81 -10.93 7.00
N LEU A 274 -9.13 -10.92 8.30
CA LEU A 274 -10.02 -11.93 8.91
C LEU A 274 -11.40 -12.00 8.24
N LEU A 275 -11.92 -10.85 7.79
CA LEU A 275 -13.23 -10.75 7.13
C LEU A 275 -13.12 -10.88 5.61
N THR A 276 -12.09 -10.30 5.00
CA THR A 276 -11.96 -10.25 3.53
C THR A 276 -11.27 -11.48 2.94
N HIS A 277 -10.57 -12.27 3.75
CA HIS A 277 -9.68 -13.35 3.30
C HIS A 277 -8.62 -12.85 2.30
N ASP A 278 -8.19 -11.60 2.50
CA ASP A 278 -7.19 -10.92 1.68
C ASP A 278 -6.02 -10.48 2.54
N ALA A 279 -4.99 -11.32 2.58
CA ALA A 279 -3.79 -11.07 3.37
C ALA A 279 -2.70 -10.33 2.59
N THR A 280 -2.94 -9.94 1.33
CA THR A 280 -1.98 -9.27 0.45
C THR A 280 -1.36 -8.00 1.06
N LYS A 281 -2.09 -7.32 1.96
CA LYS A 281 -1.63 -6.09 2.64
C LYS A 281 -1.12 -6.32 4.06
N VAL A 282 -1.11 -7.56 4.53
CA VAL A 282 -0.66 -7.92 5.87
C VAL A 282 0.75 -8.47 5.77
N ARG A 283 1.71 -7.73 6.33
CA ARG A 283 3.12 -8.16 6.33
C ARG A 283 3.43 -8.86 7.63
N PHE A 284 3.95 -10.06 7.50
CA PHE A 284 4.44 -10.86 8.61
C PHE A 284 5.95 -11.05 8.48
N ALA A 285 6.66 -10.99 9.60
CA ALA A 285 8.04 -11.44 9.62
C ALA A 285 8.10 -12.93 9.29
N ALA A 286 9.22 -13.39 8.73
CA ALA A 286 9.37 -14.79 8.33
C ALA A 286 9.13 -15.77 9.49
N ASP A 287 9.63 -15.44 10.68
CA ASP A 287 9.49 -16.19 11.93
C ASP A 287 8.31 -15.74 12.80
N ALA A 288 7.38 -14.98 12.20
CA ALA A 288 6.20 -14.50 12.89
C ALA A 288 5.35 -15.65 13.44
N TRP A 289 4.63 -15.36 14.52
CA TRP A 289 3.87 -16.40 15.18
C TRP A 289 2.55 -15.96 15.78
N ARG A 290 1.65 -16.93 15.95
CA ARG A 290 0.32 -16.71 16.52
C ARG A 290 0.01 -17.67 17.67
N VAL A 291 -0.51 -17.12 18.76
CA VAL A 291 -1.04 -17.87 19.89
C VAL A 291 -2.48 -17.43 20.16
N GLU A 292 -3.40 -18.38 20.21
CA GLU A 292 -4.81 -18.17 20.55
C GLU A 292 -5.12 -18.85 21.89
N ASN A 293 -5.56 -18.09 22.89
CA ASN A 293 -5.90 -18.61 24.23
C ASN A 293 -4.83 -19.55 24.82
N GLY A 294 -3.55 -19.23 24.58
CA GLY A 294 -2.39 -19.99 25.05
C GLY A 294 -1.98 -21.18 24.17
N GLN A 295 -2.72 -21.48 23.10
CA GLN A 295 -2.35 -22.50 22.11
C GLN A 295 -1.65 -21.88 20.91
N ARG A 296 -0.54 -22.50 20.49
CA ARG A 296 0.16 -22.10 19.28
C ARG A 296 -0.67 -22.47 18.07
N THR A 297 -1.07 -21.48 17.28
CA THR A 297 -1.93 -21.65 16.10
C THR A 297 -1.27 -21.13 14.82
N GLY A 298 -0.06 -20.56 14.88
CA GLY A 298 0.73 -20.23 13.71
C GLY A 298 2.22 -20.14 14.03
N ASP A 299 3.04 -20.70 13.15
CA ASP A 299 4.49 -20.89 13.38
C ASP A 299 5.39 -20.16 12.38
N SER A 300 4.81 -19.47 11.39
CA SER A 300 5.53 -18.59 10.47
C SER A 300 4.59 -17.55 9.87
N GLY A 301 5.14 -16.45 9.37
CA GLY A 301 4.36 -15.44 8.65
C GLY A 301 3.62 -16.00 7.43
N ALA A 302 4.29 -16.84 6.64
CA ALA A 302 3.71 -17.50 5.48
C ALA A 302 2.53 -18.43 5.88
N PHE A 303 2.65 -19.14 6.99
CA PHE A 303 1.56 -19.98 7.50
C PHE A 303 0.35 -19.14 7.92
N ILE A 304 0.57 -18.06 8.69
CA ILE A 304 -0.52 -17.19 9.15
C ILE A 304 -1.22 -16.52 7.97
N SER A 305 -0.46 -16.05 6.98
CA SER A 305 -1.02 -15.47 5.76
C SER A 305 -1.88 -16.47 5.00
N ASN A 306 -1.40 -17.71 4.82
CA ASN A 306 -2.20 -18.78 4.19
C ASN A 306 -3.49 -19.10 4.98
N GLU A 307 -3.42 -19.11 6.32
CA GLU A 307 -4.61 -19.32 7.14
C GLU A 307 -5.61 -18.19 6.97
N LEU A 308 -5.20 -16.92 6.93
CA LEU A 308 -6.11 -15.79 6.68
C LEU A 308 -6.88 -15.95 5.35
N GLU A 309 -6.20 -16.42 4.30
CA GLU A 309 -6.76 -16.55 2.96
C GLU A 309 -7.59 -17.83 2.76
N GLN A 310 -7.17 -18.94 3.36
CA GLN A 310 -7.69 -20.28 3.06
C GLN A 310 -8.25 -21.04 4.26
N GLY A 311 -7.92 -20.59 5.48
CA GLY A 311 -8.28 -21.22 6.74
C GLY A 311 -9.79 -21.32 6.91
N GLN A 312 -10.27 -22.54 7.16
CA GLN A 312 -11.70 -22.81 7.31
C GLN A 312 -12.29 -22.13 8.56
N GLN A 313 -11.47 -21.90 9.58
CA GLN A 313 -11.87 -21.25 10.82
C GLN A 313 -12.34 -19.80 10.62
N TYR A 314 -11.86 -19.09 9.60
CA TYR A 314 -12.23 -17.69 9.36
C TYR A 314 -13.47 -17.57 8.47
N ARG A 315 -13.88 -18.62 7.75
CA ARG A 315 -15.01 -18.59 6.80
C ARG A 315 -16.35 -18.28 7.45
N GLY A 316 -16.47 -18.52 8.75
CA GLY A 316 -17.66 -18.19 9.53
C GLY A 316 -17.75 -16.74 9.96
N ILE A 317 -16.70 -15.92 9.77
CA ILE A 317 -16.67 -14.53 10.18
C ILE A 317 -17.57 -13.71 9.24
N VAL A 318 -18.62 -13.11 9.80
CA VAL A 318 -19.59 -12.33 9.03
C VAL A 318 -19.51 -10.84 9.30
N ALA A 319 -19.01 -10.44 10.48
CA ALA A 319 -18.77 -9.05 10.80
C ALA A 319 -17.71 -8.88 11.90
N ILE A 320 -17.06 -7.71 11.88
CA ILE A 320 -16.22 -7.21 12.95
C ILE A 320 -16.79 -5.87 13.37
N ARG A 321 -17.07 -5.69 14.66
CA ARG A 321 -17.71 -4.49 15.21
C ARG A 321 -16.87 -3.90 16.34
N GLU A 322 -17.08 -2.61 16.60
CA GLU A 322 -16.49 -1.89 17.74
C GLU A 322 -14.95 -1.98 17.82
N LEU A 323 -14.29 -2.04 16.65
CA LEU A 323 -12.84 -2.14 16.59
C LEU A 323 -12.16 -0.91 17.20
N ALA A 324 -11.52 -1.13 18.34
CA ALA A 324 -10.67 -0.17 19.02
C ALA A 324 -9.22 -0.63 18.96
N LEU A 325 -8.33 0.24 18.49
CA LEU A 325 -6.90 -0.01 18.39
C LEU A 325 -6.13 0.97 19.26
N ARG A 326 -5.11 0.50 19.98
CA ARG A 326 -4.22 1.33 20.79
C ARG A 326 -2.77 0.89 20.62
N GLU A 327 -1.89 1.84 20.31
CA GLU A 327 -0.45 1.62 20.21
C GLU A 327 0.26 1.81 21.56
N TRP A 328 1.17 0.90 21.90
CA TRP A 328 1.97 0.87 23.13
C TRP A 328 3.40 0.46 22.76
N GLY A 329 4.29 1.44 22.54
CA GLY A 329 5.66 1.18 22.11
C GLY A 329 5.69 0.50 20.74
N GLU A 330 6.28 -0.69 20.68
CA GLU A 330 6.38 -1.51 19.47
C GLU A 330 5.17 -2.44 19.27
N SER A 331 4.10 -2.27 20.05
CA SER A 331 2.94 -3.14 20.01
C SER A 331 1.63 -2.40 19.77
N VAL A 332 0.65 -3.11 19.22
CA VAL A 332 -0.72 -2.62 19.08
C VAL A 332 -1.67 -3.60 19.75
N VAL A 333 -2.62 -3.07 20.51
CA VAL A 333 -3.71 -3.85 21.09
C VAL A 333 -4.98 -3.52 20.32
N ALA A 334 -5.54 -4.52 19.64
CA ALA A 334 -6.87 -4.46 19.06
C ALA A 334 -7.90 -5.07 20.02
N ARG A 335 -9.06 -4.45 20.12
CA ARG A 335 -10.23 -4.98 20.82
C ARG A 335 -11.44 -4.82 19.92
N TYR A 336 -12.19 -5.90 19.73
CA TYR A 336 -13.35 -5.89 18.83
C TYR A 336 -14.31 -7.02 19.16
N LEU A 337 -15.53 -6.91 18.65
CA LEU A 337 -16.50 -7.99 18.60
C LEU A 337 -16.38 -8.70 17.25
N LEU A 338 -16.32 -10.03 17.30
CA LEU A 338 -16.26 -10.89 16.13
C LEU A 338 -17.55 -11.70 16.06
N ASP A 339 -18.31 -11.45 15.00
CA ASP A 339 -19.59 -12.10 14.75
C ASP A 339 -19.36 -13.30 13.83
N LEU A 340 -19.75 -14.50 14.28
CA LEU A 340 -19.66 -15.76 13.55
C LEU A 340 -21.05 -16.23 13.13
N GLY A 341 -21.22 -16.65 11.87
CA GLY A 341 -22.50 -17.16 11.38
C GLY A 341 -22.60 -17.30 9.87
N THR A 342 -23.83 -17.18 9.36
CA THR A 342 -24.13 -17.21 7.93
C THR A 342 -24.30 -15.79 7.41
N PRO A 343 -23.66 -15.40 6.30
CA PRO A 343 -23.85 -14.09 5.69
C PRO A 343 -25.33 -13.74 5.46
N GLY A 344 -25.74 -12.53 5.85
CA GLY A 344 -27.12 -12.05 5.69
C GLY A 344 -28.12 -12.56 6.75
N GLN A 345 -27.66 -13.31 7.76
CA GLN A 345 -28.47 -13.72 8.92
C GLN A 345 -27.95 -13.06 10.20
N ALA A 346 -28.73 -13.14 11.28
CA ALA A 346 -28.23 -12.78 12.60
C ALA A 346 -27.02 -13.66 12.96
N PRO A 347 -26.01 -13.12 13.67
CA PRO A 347 -24.85 -13.92 14.06
C PRO A 347 -25.28 -15.08 14.95
N ALA A 348 -24.68 -16.24 14.71
CA ALA A 348 -24.92 -17.44 15.51
C ALA A 348 -24.14 -17.40 16.83
N VAL A 349 -22.96 -16.79 16.82
CA VAL A 349 -22.09 -16.60 17.99
C VAL A 349 -21.41 -15.24 17.87
N THR A 350 -21.31 -14.52 18.98
CA THR A 350 -20.47 -13.33 19.09
C THR A 350 -19.38 -13.59 20.13
N VAL A 351 -18.13 -13.28 19.78
CA VAL A 351 -17.01 -13.34 20.74
C VAL A 351 -16.34 -11.97 20.87
N PHE A 352 -15.88 -11.67 22.07
CA PHE A 352 -14.98 -10.55 22.31
C PHE A 352 -13.55 -11.00 22.05
N VAL A 353 -12.83 -10.25 21.23
CA VAL A 353 -11.45 -10.56 20.86
C VAL A 353 -10.54 -9.43 21.31
N THR A 354 -9.47 -9.79 22.03
CA THR A 354 -8.33 -8.91 22.29
C THR A 354 -7.10 -9.49 21.61
N GLU A 355 -6.53 -8.78 20.64
CA GLU A 355 -5.29 -9.18 19.97
C GLU A 355 -4.16 -8.22 20.31
N TYR A 356 -3.01 -8.77 20.69
CA TYR A 356 -1.76 -8.05 20.88
C TYR A 356 -0.86 -8.36 19.69
N PHE A 357 -0.52 -7.33 18.94
CA PHE A 357 0.39 -7.39 17.81
C PHE A 357 1.75 -6.84 18.23
N GLY A 358 2.81 -7.62 18.02
CA GLY A 358 4.19 -7.14 18.05
C GLY A 358 4.58 -6.66 16.66
N ILE A 359 4.80 -5.35 16.50
CA ILE A 359 5.08 -4.69 15.21
C ILE A 359 6.23 -3.69 15.41
N PRO A 360 7.47 -4.14 15.66
CA PRO A 360 8.56 -3.22 15.94
C PRO A 360 8.89 -2.32 14.73
N ALA A 361 8.88 -2.87 13.52
CA ALA A 361 9.25 -2.14 12.30
C ALA A 361 8.42 -2.58 11.06
N GLY A 362 7.10 -2.60 11.22
CA GLY A 362 6.14 -2.68 10.11
C GLY A 362 5.72 -4.06 9.60
N GLU A 363 6.36 -5.11 10.08
CA GLU A 363 5.89 -6.47 9.95
C GLU A 363 5.34 -6.96 11.30
N ILE A 364 4.30 -7.78 11.27
CA ILE A 364 3.79 -8.46 12.46
C ILE A 364 4.76 -9.60 12.79
N GLU A 365 5.46 -9.51 13.91
CA GLU A 365 6.36 -10.54 14.43
C GLU A 365 5.65 -11.50 15.40
N SER A 366 4.59 -11.05 16.06
CA SER A 366 3.84 -11.88 16.99
C SER A 366 2.37 -11.45 17.11
N ILE A 367 1.47 -12.42 17.24
CA ILE A 367 0.09 -12.19 17.59
C ILE A 367 -0.28 -13.05 18.79
N LEU A 368 -0.74 -12.41 19.85
CA LEU A 368 -1.40 -13.08 20.97
C LEU A 368 -2.87 -12.69 20.96
N ALA A 369 -3.73 -13.66 20.68
CA ALA A 369 -5.18 -13.48 20.68
C ALA A 369 -5.79 -14.09 21.95
N ILE A 370 -6.63 -13.30 22.61
CA ILE A 370 -7.50 -13.72 23.70
C ILE A 370 -8.93 -13.62 23.18
N ILE A 371 -9.63 -14.75 23.15
CA ILE A 371 -10.99 -14.87 22.63
C ILE A 371 -11.89 -15.27 23.78
N GLU A 372 -12.88 -14.43 24.07
CA GLU A 372 -13.80 -14.56 25.19
C GLU A 372 -15.25 -14.59 24.68
N PRO A 373 -16.15 -15.37 25.29
CA PRO A 373 -17.57 -15.31 24.95
C PRO A 373 -18.15 -13.90 25.19
N HIS A 374 -19.02 -13.43 24.29
CA HIS A 374 -19.78 -12.20 24.52
C HIS A 374 -21.05 -12.51 25.34
N GLU A 375 -21.31 -11.74 26.41
CA GLU A 375 -22.29 -12.08 27.46
C GLU A 375 -23.74 -12.23 26.97
N ASP A 376 -24.12 -11.72 25.79
CA ASP A 376 -25.48 -11.84 25.25
C ASP A 376 -25.87 -13.24 24.75
N ASP A 377 -24.90 -14.12 24.42
CA ASP A 377 -25.20 -15.48 23.93
C ASP A 377 -25.63 -16.44 25.06
N SER A 378 -25.54 -15.99 26.32
CA SER A 378 -25.83 -16.81 27.50
C SER A 378 -27.30 -16.79 27.96
N LYS A 379 -28.20 -16.07 27.26
CA LYS A 379 -29.62 -15.92 27.68
C LYS A 379 -30.66 -16.79 26.97
N GLU A 380 -30.32 -17.56 25.93
CA GLU A 380 -31.31 -18.44 25.29
C GLU A 380 -31.27 -19.91 25.76
N ALA A 381 -30.28 -20.32 26.55
CA ALA A 381 -30.19 -21.69 27.08
C ALA A 381 -30.79 -21.82 28.50
N GLY A 382 -32.05 -21.38 28.70
CA GLY A 382 -32.62 -21.34 30.05
C GLY A 382 -34.14 -21.17 30.15
N THR A 383 -34.93 -21.85 29.31
CA THR A 383 -36.33 -22.18 29.67
C THR A 383 -36.80 -23.46 28.96
N GLN A 384 -36.68 -24.60 29.64
CA GLN A 384 -37.62 -25.71 29.54
C GLN A 384 -37.92 -26.23 30.95
#